data_AF-A0A3R9ATF2-F1
#
_entry.id   AF-A0A3R9ATF2-F1
#
_cell.length_a   1.000
_cell.length_b   1.000
_cell.length_c   1.000
_cell.angle_alpha   90.00
_cell.angle_beta   90.00
_cell.angle_gamma   90.00
#
_symmetry.space_group_name_H-M   'P 1'
#
loop_
_entity.id
_entity.type
_entity.pdbx_description
1 polymer ?
#
loop_
_entity_poly.entity_id
_entity_poly.type
_entity_poly.pdbx_seq_one_letter_code
_entity_poly.pdbx_strand_id
1 'polypeptide(L)'
;MYLFKKIEHQGKIFRHLLQKEEKYLLTAYRKRHCGADIFRHPESLNEKIIHRMLYTRNDIYTQLADKYRVRDYVAKKIGENYLIPLLGVWRCTADIDYAALPDKFVLKCNHDSGSCQMVFAKDAAAVARCNKKLDFFLNRNFYYVSLEWQYKNIPPLILAEQYIDIFASADPDITPELYRVHCFHQKARFTEADFTDASGNKLTNIYDEGWRLQPFTMGQSNNPRAIPRPAGYARLLELAEMLSEGIDYCRVDFFMNKENIWFSEITFTPERGKIKFSPRVWDYRLGELWQLPSDINN
;
A
#
# COMPACT_ATOMS: atom_id res chain seq x y z
N MET A 1 -16.92 14.34 14.44
CA MET A 1 -16.33 13.74 13.21
C MET A 1 -16.38 12.21 13.18
N TYR A 2 -15.79 11.48 14.13
CA TYR A 2 -15.74 10.00 14.04
C TYR A 2 -17.07 9.27 14.29
N LEU A 3 -18.03 9.86 14.99
CA LEU A 3 -19.35 9.26 15.20
C LEU A 3 -20.08 9.00 13.87
N PHE A 4 -20.17 10.00 12.99
CA PHE A 4 -20.74 9.83 11.65
C PHE A 4 -19.99 8.77 10.82
N LYS A 5 -18.66 8.74 10.91
CA LYS A 5 -17.86 7.71 10.22
C LYS A 5 -18.12 6.29 10.75
N LYS A 6 -18.42 6.14 12.05
CA LYS A 6 -18.85 4.85 12.63
C LYS A 6 -20.20 4.41 12.07
N ILE A 7 -21.17 5.33 11.98
CA ILE A 7 -22.49 5.06 11.37
C ILE A 7 -22.33 4.70 9.89
N GLU A 8 -21.51 5.44 9.15
CA GLU A 8 -21.19 5.15 7.75
C GLU A 8 -20.59 3.74 7.59
N HIS A 9 -19.69 3.35 8.49
CA HIS A 9 -19.10 2.01 8.48
C HIS A 9 -20.15 0.91 8.72
N GLN A 10 -21.04 1.09 9.70
CA GLN A 10 -22.15 0.15 9.94
C GLN A 10 -23.07 0.03 8.72
N GLY A 11 -23.36 1.14 8.05
CA GLY A 11 -24.11 1.13 6.78
C GLY A 11 -23.39 0.36 5.67
N LYS A 12 -22.05 0.37 5.63
CA LYS A 12 -21.27 -0.45 4.66
C LYS A 12 -21.33 -1.94 5.00
N ILE A 13 -21.22 -2.30 6.28
CA ILE A 13 -21.40 -3.69 6.73
C ILE A 13 -22.79 -4.19 6.35
N PHE A 14 -23.84 -3.42 6.67
CA PHE A 14 -25.21 -3.78 6.34
C PHE A 14 -25.44 -3.93 4.83
N ARG A 15 -24.91 -3.00 4.02
CA ARG A 15 -24.97 -3.12 2.56
C ARG A 15 -24.30 -4.40 2.06
N HIS A 16 -23.14 -4.74 2.61
CA HIS A 16 -22.41 -5.96 2.23
C HIS A 16 -23.23 -7.22 2.55
N LEU A 17 -23.96 -7.25 3.66
CA LEU A 17 -24.84 -8.37 4.01
C LEU A 17 -26.05 -8.50 3.05
N LEU A 18 -26.53 -7.39 2.50
CA LEU A 18 -27.72 -7.37 1.63
C LEU A 18 -27.42 -7.48 0.13
N GLN A 19 -26.21 -7.11 -0.30
CA GLN A 19 -25.85 -7.02 -1.71
C GLN A 19 -24.62 -7.88 -2.01
N LYS A 20 -24.72 -8.75 -3.03
CA LYS A 20 -23.55 -9.48 -3.55
C LYS A 20 -22.42 -8.50 -3.90
N GLU A 21 -21.22 -8.74 -3.38
CA GLU A 21 -20.00 -7.92 -3.59
C GLU A 21 -19.79 -7.59 -5.07
N GLU A 22 -19.96 -8.60 -5.91
CA GLU A 22 -19.89 -8.53 -7.37
C GLU A 22 -20.75 -7.40 -7.95
N LYS A 23 -22.02 -7.31 -7.54
CA LYS A 23 -22.96 -6.28 -8.02
C LYS A 23 -22.51 -4.87 -7.61
N TYR A 24 -21.96 -4.73 -6.41
CA TYR A 24 -21.47 -3.44 -5.91
C TYR A 24 -20.20 -2.99 -6.65
N LEU A 25 -19.20 -3.87 -6.75
CA LEU A 25 -17.94 -3.56 -7.44
C LEU A 25 -18.18 -3.30 -8.94
N LEU A 26 -19.09 -4.04 -9.58
CA LEU A 26 -19.55 -3.73 -10.95
C LEU A 26 -20.14 -2.34 -11.08
N THR A 27 -21.08 -1.99 -10.20
CA THR A 27 -21.76 -0.70 -10.32
C THR A 27 -20.77 0.45 -10.10
N ALA A 28 -19.81 0.27 -9.21
CA ALA A 28 -18.74 1.24 -8.99
C ALA A 28 -17.77 1.31 -10.18
N TYR A 29 -17.49 0.20 -10.86
CA TYR A 29 -16.55 0.11 -11.98
C TYR A 29 -17.17 0.54 -13.32
N ARG A 30 -18.38 0.08 -13.66
CA ARG A 30 -19.12 0.46 -14.89
C ARG A 30 -19.31 1.97 -15.02
N LYS A 31 -19.40 2.69 -13.90
CA LYS A 31 -19.46 4.16 -13.89
C LYS A 31 -18.17 4.84 -14.36
N ARG A 32 -17.04 4.13 -14.41
CA ARG A 32 -15.71 4.67 -14.72
C ARG A 32 -15.07 4.04 -15.95
N HIS A 33 -15.42 2.81 -16.31
CA HIS A 33 -14.83 2.08 -17.42
C HIS A 33 -15.92 1.41 -18.27
N CYS A 34 -15.86 1.65 -19.59
CA CYS A 34 -16.76 1.05 -20.57
C CYS A 34 -16.30 -0.39 -20.88
N GLY A 35 -17.03 -1.39 -20.40
CA GLY A 35 -16.80 -2.80 -20.73
C GLY A 35 -17.76 -3.73 -19.98
N ALA A 36 -18.37 -4.69 -20.68
CA ALA A 36 -19.43 -5.54 -20.13
C ALA A 36 -18.95 -6.89 -19.56
N ASP A 37 -17.72 -7.34 -19.87
CA ASP A 37 -17.25 -8.72 -19.63
C ASP A 37 -15.97 -8.85 -18.75
N ILE A 38 -15.74 -7.86 -17.89
CA ILE A 38 -14.55 -7.74 -16.99
C ILE A 38 -14.33 -8.99 -16.11
N PHE A 39 -15.37 -9.78 -15.88
CA PHE A 39 -15.34 -10.92 -14.97
C PHE A 39 -14.86 -12.20 -15.60
N ARG A 40 -15.13 -12.40 -16.89
CA ARG A 40 -14.71 -13.63 -17.56
C ARG A 40 -13.33 -13.46 -18.14
N HIS A 41 -13.02 -12.26 -18.63
CA HIS A 41 -11.78 -11.99 -19.36
C HIS A 41 -11.21 -10.61 -19.01
N PRO A 42 -10.64 -10.42 -17.80
CA PRO A 42 -10.00 -9.15 -17.45
C PRO A 42 -8.72 -8.95 -18.27
N GLU A 43 -8.62 -7.83 -18.99
CA GLU A 43 -7.50 -7.54 -19.88
C GLU A 43 -6.53 -6.54 -19.26
N SER A 44 -7.06 -5.43 -18.75
CA SER A 44 -6.25 -4.35 -18.18
C SER A 44 -5.80 -4.65 -16.74
N LEU A 45 -4.75 -3.95 -16.27
CA LEU A 45 -4.24 -4.12 -14.91
C LEU A 45 -5.32 -3.80 -13.87
N ASN A 46 -6.07 -2.71 -14.07
CA ASN A 46 -7.18 -2.35 -13.19
C ASN A 46 -8.24 -3.47 -13.10
N GLU A 47 -8.58 -4.10 -14.23
CA GLU A 47 -9.55 -5.19 -14.28
C GLU A 47 -9.05 -6.44 -13.56
N LYS A 48 -7.77 -6.79 -13.74
CA LYS A 48 -7.14 -7.93 -13.06
C LYS A 48 -7.05 -7.72 -11.54
N ILE A 49 -6.78 -6.49 -11.09
CA ILE A 49 -6.85 -6.13 -9.67
C ILE A 49 -8.27 -6.36 -9.11
N ILE A 50 -9.30 -5.91 -9.82
CA ILE A 50 -10.69 -6.07 -9.39
C ILE A 50 -11.08 -7.55 -9.40
N HIS A 51 -10.68 -8.29 -10.42
CA HIS A 51 -10.87 -9.74 -10.50
C HIS A 51 -10.26 -10.44 -9.27
N ARG A 52 -9.02 -10.10 -8.89
CA ARG A 52 -8.39 -10.60 -7.65
C ARG A 52 -9.22 -10.28 -6.41
N MET A 53 -9.68 -9.03 -6.26
CA MET A 53 -10.51 -8.63 -5.11
C MET A 53 -11.77 -9.50 -4.99
N LEU A 54 -12.38 -9.86 -6.11
CA LEU A 54 -13.63 -10.64 -6.15
C LEU A 54 -13.44 -12.13 -5.92
N TYR A 55 -12.40 -12.74 -6.51
CA TYR A 55 -12.33 -14.19 -6.62
C TYR A 55 -11.16 -14.81 -5.86
N THR A 56 -10.13 -14.04 -5.52
CA THR A 56 -8.96 -14.59 -4.82
C THR A 56 -9.15 -14.56 -3.32
N ARG A 57 -9.03 -15.73 -2.69
CA ARG A 57 -9.11 -15.94 -1.24
C ARG A 57 -7.86 -16.68 -0.82
N ASN A 58 -6.87 -15.95 -0.33
CA ASN A 58 -5.54 -16.50 -0.02
C ASN A 58 -5.06 -15.96 1.33
N ASP A 59 -4.89 -16.86 2.30
CA ASP A 59 -4.46 -16.51 3.66
C ASP A 59 -3.04 -15.95 3.70
N ILE A 60 -2.18 -16.29 2.73
CA ILE A 60 -0.85 -15.68 2.58
C ILE A 60 -1.01 -14.18 2.34
N TYR A 61 -1.97 -13.75 1.51
CA TYR A 61 -2.18 -12.32 1.27
C TYR A 61 -2.66 -11.59 2.53
N THR A 62 -3.46 -12.26 3.36
CA THR A 62 -3.85 -11.73 4.67
C THR A 62 -2.66 -11.59 5.62
N GLN A 63 -1.77 -12.60 5.67
CA GLN A 63 -0.54 -12.50 6.46
C GLN A 63 0.36 -11.36 5.99
N LEU A 64 0.53 -11.21 4.67
CA LEU A 64 1.43 -10.22 4.08
C LEU A 64 0.87 -8.80 4.08
N ALA A 65 -0.46 -8.64 4.11
CA ALA A 65 -1.11 -7.34 4.28
C ALA A 65 -1.16 -6.86 5.74
N ASP A 66 -1.03 -7.78 6.71
CA ASP A 66 -0.91 -7.46 8.12
C ASP A 66 0.49 -6.88 8.40
N LYS A 67 0.54 -5.57 8.66
CA LYS A 67 1.79 -4.82 8.87
C LYS A 67 2.61 -5.33 10.07
N TYR A 68 2.01 -6.13 10.96
CA TYR A 68 2.73 -6.81 12.03
C TYR A 68 3.24 -8.17 11.57
N ARG A 69 2.36 -9.05 11.08
CA ARG A 69 2.72 -10.44 10.72
C ARG A 69 3.60 -10.56 9.47
N VAL A 70 3.58 -9.57 8.58
CA VAL A 70 4.47 -9.52 7.41
C VAL A 70 5.95 -9.42 7.82
N ARG A 71 6.24 -8.90 9.02
CA ARG A 71 7.61 -8.71 9.49
C ARG A 71 8.37 -10.03 9.59
N ASP A 72 7.72 -11.10 10.06
CA ASP A 72 8.32 -12.45 10.12
C ASP A 72 8.66 -12.98 8.71
N TYR A 73 7.83 -12.67 7.72
CA TYR A 73 8.07 -13.07 6.33
C TYR A 73 9.29 -12.33 5.77
N VAL A 74 9.34 -11.01 5.97
CA VAL A 74 10.45 -10.15 5.52
C VAL A 74 11.76 -10.55 6.18
N ALA A 75 11.76 -10.75 7.50
CA ALA A 75 12.94 -11.18 8.26
C ALA A 75 13.51 -12.50 7.73
N LYS A 76 12.65 -13.48 7.43
CA LYS A 76 13.07 -14.77 6.88
C LYS A 76 13.55 -14.70 5.43
N LYS A 77 12.92 -13.85 4.60
CA LYS A 77 13.21 -13.79 3.16
C LYS A 77 14.42 -12.92 2.83
N ILE A 78 14.50 -11.74 3.41
CA ILE A 78 15.53 -10.75 3.06
C ILE A 78 16.37 -10.29 4.25
N GLY A 79 15.95 -10.57 5.49
CA GLY A 79 16.68 -10.20 6.71
C GLY A 79 16.03 -9.07 7.50
N GLU A 80 16.25 -9.07 8.81
CA GLU A 80 15.67 -8.09 9.75
C GLU A 80 16.21 -6.67 9.56
N ASN A 81 17.41 -6.51 9.01
CA ASN A 81 18.04 -5.22 8.75
C ASN A 81 17.27 -4.36 7.73
N TYR A 82 16.36 -4.97 6.96
CA TYR A 82 15.46 -4.25 6.05
C TYR A 82 14.13 -3.85 6.70
N LEU A 83 13.87 -4.23 7.96
CA LEU A 83 12.66 -3.79 8.66
C LEU A 83 12.89 -2.45 9.34
N ILE A 84 11.86 -1.60 9.32
CA ILE A 84 11.83 -0.42 10.21
C ILE A 84 11.78 -0.93 11.67
N PRO A 85 12.62 -0.41 12.59
CA PRO A 85 12.59 -0.81 13.98
C PRO A 85 11.21 -0.62 14.61
N LEU A 86 10.73 -1.68 15.27
CA LEU A 86 9.46 -1.71 15.97
C LEU A 86 9.69 -1.27 17.41
N LEU A 87 9.01 -0.20 17.82
CA LEU A 87 9.14 0.41 19.15
C LEU A 87 8.10 -0.12 20.15
N GLY A 88 6.98 -0.66 19.66
CA GLY A 88 5.97 -1.26 20.50
C GLY A 88 4.73 -1.74 19.75
N VAL A 89 3.95 -2.57 20.42
CA VAL A 89 2.73 -3.19 19.91
C VAL A 89 1.67 -3.24 21.00
N TRP A 90 0.46 -2.76 20.70
CA TRP A 90 -0.62 -2.71 21.68
C TRP A 90 -1.96 -3.11 21.07
N ARG A 91 -2.90 -3.51 21.92
CA ARG A 91 -4.29 -3.82 21.54
C ARG A 91 -5.22 -2.61 21.72
N CYS A 92 -4.87 -1.67 22.58
CA CYS A 92 -5.64 -0.45 22.80
C CYS A 92 -4.72 0.75 23.04
N THR A 93 -5.27 1.95 22.89
CA THR A 93 -4.51 3.20 23.03
C THR A 93 -4.18 3.56 24.48
N ALA A 94 -4.89 2.98 25.44
CA ALA A 94 -4.66 3.19 26.88
C ALA A 94 -3.36 2.54 27.37
N ASP A 95 -2.88 1.50 26.67
CA ASP A 95 -1.67 0.77 27.03
C ASP A 95 -0.38 1.42 26.48
N ILE A 96 -0.51 2.48 25.66
CA ILE A 96 0.63 3.14 25.03
C ILE A 96 1.34 4.02 26.05
N ASP A 97 2.56 3.63 26.44
CA ASP A 97 3.47 4.49 27.19
C ASP A 97 4.20 5.47 26.26
N TYR A 98 3.61 6.65 26.07
CA TYR A 98 4.20 7.73 25.27
C TYR A 98 5.51 8.28 25.86
N ALA A 99 5.74 8.14 27.17
CA ALA A 99 6.96 8.64 27.80
C ALA A 99 8.17 7.79 27.39
N ALA A 100 7.98 6.48 27.22
CA ALA A 100 9.03 5.56 26.76
C ALA A 100 9.36 5.65 25.27
N LEU A 101 8.48 6.24 24.45
CA LEU A 101 8.70 6.41 23.01
C LEU A 101 9.65 7.59 22.72
N PRO A 102 10.43 7.55 21.62
CA PRO A 102 11.31 8.66 21.23
C PRO A 102 10.52 9.93 20.85
N ASP A 103 11.22 11.02 20.55
CA ASP A 103 10.59 12.29 20.20
C ASP A 103 9.89 12.25 18.83
N LYS A 104 10.37 11.40 17.92
CA LYS A 104 9.79 11.18 16.59
C LYS A 104 9.52 9.70 16.35
N PHE A 105 8.28 9.35 16.06
CA PHE A 105 7.88 7.98 15.74
C PHE A 105 6.60 7.97 14.89
N VAL A 106 6.25 6.78 14.39
CA VAL A 106 5.05 6.56 13.59
C VAL A 106 4.12 5.60 14.32
N LEU A 107 2.85 5.98 14.49
CA LEU A 107 1.80 5.08 14.96
C LEU A 107 0.88 4.67 13.81
N LYS A 108 0.60 3.38 13.66
CA LYS A 108 -0.33 2.85 12.65
C LYS A 108 -1.05 1.61 13.14
N CYS A 109 -2.25 1.37 12.61
CA CYS A 109 -2.92 0.09 12.77
C CYS A 109 -2.35 -0.92 11.76
N ASN A 110 -2.31 -2.19 12.13
CA ASN A 110 -1.74 -3.24 11.28
C ASN A 110 -2.63 -3.68 10.09
N HIS A 111 -3.94 -3.54 10.22
CA HIS A 111 -4.96 -4.19 9.40
C HIS A 111 -5.64 -3.26 8.38
N ASP A 112 -5.13 -2.04 8.20
CA ASP A 112 -5.80 -1.03 7.39
C ASP A 112 -4.87 -0.20 6.50
N SER A 113 -5.53 0.75 5.81
CA SER A 113 -4.90 1.92 5.21
C SER A 113 -5.46 3.21 5.82
N GLY A 114 -4.58 4.18 6.05
CA GLY A 114 -4.91 5.54 6.49
C GLY A 114 -4.84 5.82 8.00
N SER A 115 -4.61 4.80 8.83
CA SER A 115 -4.41 4.99 10.28
C SER A 115 -3.09 5.66 10.64
N CYS A 116 -2.08 5.60 9.76
CA CYS A 116 -0.73 6.12 9.98
C CYS A 116 -0.73 7.57 10.49
N GLN A 117 0.09 7.83 11.51
CA GLN A 117 0.30 9.11 12.15
C GLN A 117 1.78 9.28 12.47
N MET A 118 2.40 10.31 11.91
CA MET A 118 3.70 10.78 12.36
C MET A 118 3.51 11.61 13.62
N VAL A 119 4.24 11.26 14.68
CA VAL A 119 4.20 11.95 15.97
C VAL A 119 5.53 12.67 16.16
N PHE A 120 5.48 14.00 16.23
CA PHE A 120 6.64 14.87 16.45
C PHE A 120 6.54 15.67 17.76
N ALA A 121 5.43 15.55 18.48
CA ALA A 121 5.17 16.20 19.75
C ALA A 121 4.25 15.31 20.60
N LYS A 122 4.56 15.23 21.89
CA LYS A 122 3.85 14.40 22.88
C LYS A 122 3.04 15.22 23.88
N ASP A 123 2.52 16.38 23.46
CA ASP A 123 1.61 17.16 24.30
C ASP A 123 0.24 16.45 24.45
N ALA A 124 -0.49 16.78 25.51
CA ALA A 124 -1.75 16.13 25.85
C ALA A 124 -2.80 16.22 24.72
N ALA A 125 -2.84 17.32 23.98
CA ALA A 125 -3.79 17.50 22.89
C ALA A 125 -3.40 16.67 21.66
N ALA A 126 -2.10 16.57 21.34
CA ALA A 126 -1.57 15.73 20.28
C ALA A 126 -1.83 14.25 20.56
N VAL A 127 -1.53 13.78 21.78
CA VAL A 127 -1.81 12.41 22.22
C VAL A 127 -3.30 12.09 22.14
N ALA A 128 -4.17 12.98 22.64
CA ALA A 128 -5.62 12.77 22.57
C ALA A 128 -6.14 12.69 21.13
N ARG A 129 -5.62 13.52 20.20
CA ARG A 129 -5.95 13.44 18.77
C ARG A 129 -5.47 12.12 18.16
N CYS A 130 -4.25 11.68 18.49
CA CYS A 130 -3.68 10.43 18.01
C CYS A 130 -4.50 9.23 18.46
N ASN A 131 -4.78 9.12 19.76
CA ASN A 131 -5.58 8.04 20.34
C ASN A 131 -6.97 7.99 19.71
N LYS A 132 -7.65 9.13 19.59
CA LYS A 132 -8.98 9.21 18.98
C LYS A 132 -9.00 8.71 17.53
N LYS A 133 -7.94 8.98 16.74
CA LYS A 133 -7.80 8.44 15.40
C LYS A 133 -7.57 6.93 15.45
N LEU A 134 -6.61 6.45 16.22
CA LEU A 134 -6.31 5.02 16.34
C LEU A 134 -7.53 4.21 16.80
N ASP A 135 -8.23 4.65 17.85
CA ASP A 135 -9.44 3.99 18.35
C ASP A 135 -10.53 3.88 17.28
N PHE A 136 -10.68 4.90 16.42
CA PHE A 136 -11.63 4.83 15.32
C PHE A 136 -11.25 3.74 14.31
N PHE A 137 -9.97 3.63 13.97
CA PHE A 137 -9.49 2.65 13.00
C PHE A 137 -9.46 1.22 13.58
N LEU A 138 -9.05 1.04 14.84
CA LEU A 138 -9.07 -0.26 15.55
C LEU A 138 -10.46 -0.91 15.59
N ASN A 139 -11.51 -0.09 15.74
CA ASN A 139 -12.89 -0.55 15.80
C ASN A 139 -13.54 -0.74 14.41
N ARG A 140 -12.75 -0.80 13.34
CA ARG A 140 -13.23 -0.85 11.96
C ARG A 140 -12.55 -1.97 11.20
N ASN A 141 -13.33 -2.89 10.63
CA ASN A 141 -12.78 -3.82 9.66
C ASN A 141 -12.64 -3.13 8.29
N PHE A 142 -11.39 -2.94 7.84
CA PHE A 142 -11.10 -2.20 6.60
C PHE A 142 -11.68 -2.87 5.35
N TYR A 143 -11.88 -4.19 5.37
CA TYR A 143 -12.53 -4.92 4.28
C TYR A 143 -13.90 -4.33 3.91
N TYR A 144 -14.75 -3.97 4.86
CA TYR A 144 -16.07 -3.40 4.49
C TYR A 144 -15.98 -1.98 3.93
N VAL A 145 -14.81 -1.34 3.99
CA VAL A 145 -14.55 -0.03 3.40
C VAL A 145 -14.06 -0.17 1.96
N SER A 146 -13.17 -1.12 1.70
CA SER A 146 -12.48 -1.25 0.42
C SER A 146 -12.87 -2.47 -0.41
N LEU A 147 -13.45 -3.48 0.21
CA LEU A 147 -13.72 -4.83 -0.30
C LEU A 147 -12.47 -5.61 -0.70
N GLU A 148 -11.32 -5.21 -0.16
CA GLU A 148 -10.04 -5.89 -0.36
C GLU A 148 -9.91 -7.04 0.63
N TRP A 149 -10.09 -8.27 0.14
CA TRP A 149 -10.23 -9.46 0.98
C TRP A 149 -9.04 -9.70 1.92
N GLN A 150 -7.83 -9.33 1.51
CA GLN A 150 -6.63 -9.55 2.33
C GLN A 150 -6.74 -8.93 3.73
N TYR A 151 -7.51 -7.84 3.90
CA TYR A 151 -7.68 -7.19 5.20
C TYR A 151 -8.77 -7.80 6.09
N LYS A 152 -9.61 -8.70 5.56
CA LYS A 152 -10.86 -9.13 6.21
C LYS A 152 -10.64 -9.79 7.56
N ASN A 153 -9.61 -10.62 7.66
CA ASN A 153 -9.39 -11.51 8.82
C ASN A 153 -8.14 -11.11 9.63
N ILE A 154 -7.67 -9.87 9.51
CA ILE A 154 -6.51 -9.39 10.28
C ILE A 154 -6.98 -8.91 11.67
N PRO A 155 -6.48 -9.50 12.77
CA PRO A 155 -6.76 -9.00 14.12
C PRO A 155 -6.15 -7.60 14.33
N PRO A 156 -6.93 -6.59 14.76
CA PRO A 156 -6.43 -5.24 14.97
C PRO A 156 -5.38 -5.12 16.08
N LEU A 157 -4.27 -4.47 15.75
CA LEU A 157 -3.19 -4.05 16.64
C LEU A 157 -2.75 -2.62 16.29
N ILE A 158 -2.16 -1.93 17.26
CA ILE A 158 -1.43 -0.66 17.09
C ILE A 158 0.06 -1.00 17.06
N LEU A 159 0.79 -0.42 16.10
CA LEU A 159 2.23 -0.52 15.97
C LEU A 159 2.85 0.86 16.14
N ALA A 160 3.91 0.96 16.94
CA ALA A 160 4.85 2.07 16.91
C ALA A 160 6.11 1.66 16.15
N GLU A 161 6.47 2.43 15.14
CA GLU A 161 7.70 2.26 14.36
C GLU A 161 8.60 3.49 14.50
N GLN A 162 9.91 3.28 14.38
CA GLN A 162 10.86 4.37 14.30
C GLN A 162 10.55 5.26 13.09
N TYR A 163 10.60 6.58 13.31
CA TYR A 163 10.51 7.53 12.21
C TYR A 163 11.79 7.48 11.37
N ILE A 164 11.65 7.28 10.06
CA ILE A 164 12.76 7.27 9.11
C ILE A 164 12.84 8.65 8.44
N ASP A 165 13.93 9.36 8.70
CA ASP A 165 14.25 10.62 8.01
C ASP A 165 15.12 10.33 6.79
N ILE A 166 14.45 10.14 5.64
CA ILE A 166 15.11 9.88 4.35
C ILE A 166 15.81 11.13 3.79
N PHE A 167 15.52 12.32 4.32
CA PHE A 167 15.98 13.61 3.78
C PHE A 167 17.14 14.21 4.56
N ALA A 168 17.47 13.68 5.75
CA ALA A 168 18.49 14.21 6.66
C ALA A 168 19.85 14.52 5.99
N SER A 169 20.17 13.90 4.85
CA SER A 169 21.39 14.16 4.09
C SER A 169 21.17 14.13 2.58
N ALA A 170 19.98 14.52 2.12
CA ALA A 170 19.62 14.48 0.70
C ALA A 170 18.76 15.69 0.30
N ASP A 171 18.80 16.05 -0.98
CA ASP A 171 17.95 17.11 -1.54
C ASP A 171 16.50 16.59 -1.65
N PRO A 172 15.52 17.16 -0.92
CA PRO A 172 14.13 16.71 -0.95
C PRO A 172 13.47 16.81 -2.33
N ASP A 173 13.93 17.72 -3.19
CA ASP A 173 13.32 17.93 -4.50
C ASP A 173 13.62 16.80 -5.50
N ILE A 174 14.69 16.03 -5.25
CA ILE A 174 15.16 14.95 -6.13
C ILE A 174 15.26 13.59 -5.43
N THR A 175 14.91 13.53 -4.15
CA THR A 175 14.94 12.28 -3.36
C THR A 175 13.52 11.74 -3.24
N PRO A 176 13.23 10.54 -3.79
CA PRO A 176 11.91 9.94 -3.64
C PRO A 176 11.56 9.64 -2.18
N GLU A 177 10.34 9.99 -1.79
CA GLU A 177 9.74 9.69 -0.49
C GLU A 177 9.49 8.21 -0.29
N LEU A 178 9.13 7.53 -1.37
CA LEU A 178 8.73 6.14 -1.37
C LEU A 178 8.98 5.55 -2.75
N TYR A 179 9.48 4.33 -2.76
CA TYR A 179 9.66 3.52 -3.96
C TYR A 179 8.63 2.40 -3.93
N ARG A 180 7.74 2.34 -4.92
CA ARG A 180 6.74 1.27 -5.02
C ARG A 180 7.04 0.40 -6.22
N VAL A 181 7.61 -0.77 -5.99
CA VAL A 181 8.04 -1.68 -7.05
C VAL A 181 6.90 -2.62 -7.40
N HIS A 182 6.45 -2.57 -8.64
CA HIS A 182 5.44 -3.49 -9.15
C HIS A 182 6.12 -4.76 -9.67
N CYS A 183 5.80 -5.87 -9.02
CA CYS A 183 6.29 -7.19 -9.34
C CYS A 183 5.19 -8.00 -10.03
N PHE A 184 5.52 -8.60 -11.16
CA PHE A 184 4.66 -9.48 -11.95
C PHE A 184 5.35 -10.82 -12.07
N HIS A 185 4.72 -11.88 -11.56
CA HIS A 185 5.30 -13.23 -11.52
C HIS A 185 6.74 -13.21 -10.97
N GLN A 186 6.90 -12.60 -9.79
CA GLN A 186 8.18 -12.47 -9.08
C GLN A 186 9.23 -11.57 -9.76
N LYS A 187 8.88 -10.91 -10.86
CA LYS A 187 9.78 -10.02 -11.59
C LYS A 187 9.40 -8.57 -11.39
N ALA A 188 10.35 -7.77 -10.92
CA ALA A 188 10.17 -6.33 -10.81
C ALA A 188 10.13 -5.73 -12.22
N ARG A 189 9.09 -4.94 -12.52
CA ARG A 189 8.86 -4.41 -13.89
C ARG A 189 8.90 -2.90 -13.97
N PHE A 190 8.34 -2.23 -12.98
CA PHE A 190 8.41 -0.78 -12.89
C PHE A 190 8.34 -0.32 -11.44
N THR A 191 8.75 0.92 -11.21
CA THR A 191 8.77 1.55 -9.90
C THR A 191 8.07 2.90 -9.95
N GLU A 192 7.09 3.11 -9.08
CA GLU A 192 6.62 4.46 -8.74
C GLU A 192 7.64 5.09 -7.77
N ALA A 193 8.15 6.27 -8.11
CA ALA A 193 8.96 7.10 -7.23
C ALA A 193 8.16 8.35 -6.86
N ASP A 194 7.78 8.47 -5.59
CA ASP A 194 6.94 9.55 -5.09
C ASP A 194 7.75 10.74 -4.57
N PHE A 195 7.24 11.95 -4.76
CA PHE A 195 7.82 13.18 -4.24
C PHE A 195 6.73 14.12 -3.73
N THR A 196 7.12 15.05 -2.86
CA THR A 196 6.33 16.25 -2.55
C THR A 196 7.13 17.47 -2.92
N ASP A 197 6.58 18.35 -3.75
CA ASP A 197 7.22 19.63 -4.04
C ASP A 197 7.10 20.62 -2.88
N ALA A 198 7.80 21.75 -2.98
CA ALA A 198 7.76 22.82 -1.97
C ALA A 198 6.35 23.43 -1.76
N SER A 199 5.42 23.25 -2.72
CA SER A 199 4.04 23.71 -2.61
C SER A 199 3.11 22.66 -1.98
N GLY A 200 3.64 21.49 -1.63
CA GLY A 200 2.88 20.38 -1.06
C GLY A 200 2.18 19.50 -2.11
N ASN A 201 2.44 19.70 -3.41
CA ASN A 201 1.87 18.86 -4.45
C ASN A 201 2.58 17.50 -4.49
N LYS A 202 1.79 16.44 -4.67
CA LYS A 202 2.31 15.08 -4.84
C LYS A 202 2.66 14.84 -6.31
N LEU A 203 3.87 14.36 -6.54
CA LEU A 203 4.40 14.03 -7.85
C LEU A 203 4.83 12.57 -7.85
N THR A 204 4.70 11.89 -8.98
CA THR A 204 5.12 10.49 -9.11
C THR A 204 5.76 10.28 -10.46
N ASN A 205 7.02 9.84 -10.46
CA ASN A 205 7.70 9.36 -11.67
C ASN A 205 7.56 7.85 -11.77
N ILE A 206 7.37 7.33 -12.98
CA ILE A 206 7.35 5.89 -13.25
C ILE A 206 8.64 5.49 -13.96
N TYR A 207 9.42 4.60 -13.35
CA TYR A 207 10.69 4.12 -13.90
C TYR A 207 10.60 2.64 -14.26
N ASP A 208 11.30 2.21 -15.32
CA ASP A 208 11.57 0.79 -15.57
C ASP A 208 12.75 0.27 -14.75
N GLU A 209 13.10 -1.01 -14.93
CA GLU A 209 14.17 -1.68 -14.18
C GLU A 209 15.55 -1.02 -14.40
N GLY A 210 15.71 -0.29 -15.50
CA GLY A 210 16.92 0.46 -15.85
C GLY A 210 16.96 1.89 -15.31
N TRP A 211 15.96 2.32 -14.54
CA TRP A 211 15.75 3.71 -14.12
C TRP A 211 15.50 4.67 -15.28
N ARG A 212 14.82 4.21 -16.35
CA ARG A 212 14.36 5.10 -17.43
C ARG A 212 12.92 5.53 -17.17
N LEU A 213 12.68 6.84 -17.23
CA LEU A 213 11.35 7.42 -17.05
C LEU A 213 10.42 6.92 -18.16
N GLN A 214 9.29 6.35 -17.77
CA GLN A 214 8.32 5.77 -18.68
C GLN A 214 7.38 6.85 -19.24
N PRO A 215 6.87 6.69 -20.48
CA PRO A 215 6.05 7.70 -21.14
C PRO A 215 4.58 7.59 -20.71
N PHE A 216 4.33 7.46 -19.40
CA PHE A 216 3.00 7.47 -18.81
C PHE A 216 3.00 7.91 -17.35
N THR A 217 1.83 8.32 -16.89
CA THR A 217 1.57 8.69 -15.49
C THR A 217 0.46 7.83 -14.89
N MET A 218 0.47 7.69 -13.56
CA MET A 218 -0.56 6.98 -12.78
C MET A 218 -1.36 7.94 -11.89
N GLY A 219 -1.85 9.05 -12.48
CA GLY A 219 -2.73 10.01 -11.83
C GLY A 219 -2.05 11.26 -11.27
N GLN A 220 -0.74 11.21 -11.00
CA GLN A 220 0.08 12.37 -10.65
C GLN A 220 0.99 12.78 -11.79
N SER A 221 1.33 14.07 -11.85
CA SER A 221 2.34 14.57 -12.79
C SER A 221 3.74 14.12 -12.39
N ASN A 222 4.63 14.05 -13.38
CA ASN A 222 6.04 13.79 -13.15
C ASN A 222 6.69 14.93 -12.37
N ASN A 223 7.75 14.60 -11.63
CA ASN A 223 8.71 15.57 -11.13
C ASN A 223 9.41 16.25 -12.33
N PRO A 224 9.41 17.60 -12.41
CA PRO A 224 10.02 18.32 -13.52
C PRO A 224 11.55 18.25 -13.54
N ARG A 225 12.18 17.78 -12.45
CA ARG A 225 13.64 17.66 -12.35
C ARG A 225 14.15 16.34 -12.91
N ALA A 226 15.40 16.35 -13.35
CA ALA A 226 16.13 15.13 -13.67
C ALA A 226 16.49 14.40 -12.37
N ILE A 227 15.90 13.23 -12.16
CA ILE A 227 16.14 12.43 -10.95
C ILE A 227 17.27 11.42 -11.23
N PRO A 228 18.41 11.52 -10.53
CA PRO A 228 19.51 10.57 -10.71
C PRO A 228 19.10 9.17 -10.26
N ARG A 229 19.65 8.14 -10.92
CA ARG A 229 19.45 6.75 -10.48
C ARG A 229 20.02 6.56 -9.07
N PRO A 230 19.20 6.12 -8.10
CA PRO A 230 19.71 5.83 -6.76
C PRO A 230 20.70 4.66 -6.78
N ALA A 231 21.78 4.77 -6.03
CA ALA A 231 22.81 3.74 -5.94
C ALA A 231 22.23 2.38 -5.49
N GLY A 232 21.28 2.40 -4.54
CA GLY A 232 20.62 1.21 -4.03
C GLY A 232 19.53 0.62 -4.93
N TYR A 233 19.22 1.22 -6.10
CA TYR A 233 18.05 0.82 -6.88
C TYR A 233 18.09 -0.63 -7.37
N ALA A 234 19.27 -1.12 -7.81
CA ALA A 234 19.41 -2.52 -8.22
C ALA A 234 19.10 -3.48 -7.06
N ARG A 235 19.63 -3.18 -5.87
CA ARG A 235 19.36 -3.97 -4.66
C ARG A 235 17.88 -3.90 -4.26
N LEU A 236 17.26 -2.74 -4.39
CA LEU A 236 15.84 -2.54 -4.11
C LEU A 236 14.97 -3.45 -5.01
N LEU A 237 15.29 -3.56 -6.31
CA LEU A 237 14.60 -4.48 -7.22
C LEU A 237 14.78 -5.94 -6.81
N GLU A 238 16.00 -6.38 -6.48
CA GLU A 238 16.26 -7.74 -6.01
C GLU A 238 15.42 -8.10 -4.77
N LEU A 239 15.35 -7.19 -3.79
CA LEU A 239 14.56 -7.38 -2.57
C LEU A 239 13.06 -7.49 -2.89
N ALA A 240 12.56 -6.70 -3.84
CA ALA A 240 11.18 -6.77 -4.30
C ALA A 240 10.88 -8.12 -4.98
N GLU A 241 11.78 -8.63 -5.82
CA GLU A 241 11.66 -9.96 -6.45
C GLU A 241 11.64 -11.07 -5.39
N MET A 242 12.53 -11.04 -4.41
CA MET A 242 12.57 -12.02 -3.31
C MET A 242 11.29 -12.01 -2.46
N LEU A 243 10.74 -10.82 -2.18
CA LEU A 243 9.50 -10.68 -1.40
C LEU A 243 8.23 -11.00 -2.19
N SER A 244 8.32 -11.04 -3.53
CA SER A 244 7.20 -11.39 -4.42
C SER A 244 7.22 -12.84 -4.86
N GLU A 245 8.13 -13.66 -4.34
CA GLU A 245 8.25 -15.09 -4.66
C GLU A 245 6.91 -15.83 -4.45
N GLY A 246 6.46 -16.57 -5.47
CA GLY A 246 5.17 -17.26 -5.46
C GLY A 246 3.94 -16.36 -5.61
N ILE A 247 4.11 -15.07 -5.89
CA ILE A 247 3.04 -14.09 -6.07
C ILE A 247 2.97 -13.66 -7.53
N ASP A 248 1.79 -13.80 -8.13
CA ASP A 248 1.50 -13.48 -9.54
C ASP A 248 1.51 -11.97 -9.82
N TYR A 249 1.06 -11.17 -8.85
CA TYR A 249 1.23 -9.72 -8.85
C TYR A 249 1.18 -9.16 -7.43
N CYS A 250 2.13 -8.27 -7.12
CA CYS A 250 2.06 -7.39 -5.97
C CYS A 250 2.91 -6.15 -6.19
N ARG A 251 2.66 -5.13 -5.37
CA ARG A 251 3.50 -3.95 -5.26
C ARG A 251 4.22 -4.00 -3.92
N VAL A 252 5.54 -3.87 -3.92
CA VAL A 252 6.38 -3.87 -2.72
C VAL A 252 6.93 -2.47 -2.52
N ASP A 253 6.61 -1.88 -1.37
CA ASP A 253 6.89 -0.48 -1.08
C ASP A 253 8.11 -0.38 -0.14
N PHE A 254 9.03 0.53 -0.44
CA PHE A 254 10.27 0.73 0.30
C PHE A 254 10.56 2.22 0.56
N PHE A 255 11.17 2.49 1.71
CA PHE A 255 11.96 3.70 1.92
C PHE A 255 13.42 3.41 1.58
N MET A 256 14.15 4.41 1.10
CA MET A 256 15.57 4.28 0.84
C MET A 256 16.27 5.61 1.06
N ASN A 257 17.46 5.56 1.65
CA ASN A 257 18.41 6.66 1.63
C ASN A 257 19.74 6.14 1.04
N LYS A 258 20.81 6.94 1.15
CA LYS A 258 22.13 6.57 0.60
C LYS A 258 22.69 5.25 1.14
N GLU A 259 22.37 4.91 2.39
CA GLU A 259 23.01 3.82 3.13
C GLU A 259 22.09 2.61 3.33
N ASN A 260 20.78 2.85 3.42
CA ASN A 260 19.83 1.85 3.89
C ASN A 260 18.57 1.79 3.02
N ILE A 261 17.97 0.61 3.00
CA ILE A 261 16.66 0.32 2.40
C ILE A 261 15.78 -0.26 3.49
N TRP A 262 14.55 0.23 3.60
CA TRP A 262 13.57 -0.28 4.55
C TRP A 262 12.29 -0.70 3.85
N PHE A 263 11.85 -1.92 4.09
CA PHE A 263 10.54 -2.43 3.72
C PHE A 263 9.44 -1.64 4.44
N SER A 264 8.41 -1.26 3.69
CA SER A 264 7.22 -0.56 4.19
C SER A 264 5.99 -1.45 4.20
N GLU A 265 5.52 -1.91 3.03
CA GLU A 265 4.36 -2.80 2.89
C GLU A 265 4.36 -3.60 1.58
N ILE A 266 3.55 -4.66 1.53
CA ILE A 266 3.16 -5.34 0.28
C ILE A 266 1.68 -5.05 0.01
N THR A 267 1.39 -4.56 -1.19
CA THR A 267 0.03 -4.24 -1.65
C THR A 267 -0.38 -5.13 -2.81
N PHE A 268 -1.50 -5.85 -2.66
CA PHE A 268 -2.02 -6.78 -3.68
C PHE A 268 -3.03 -6.15 -4.63
N THR A 269 -3.69 -5.08 -4.20
CA THR A 269 -4.84 -4.48 -4.89
C THR A 269 -4.75 -2.95 -4.91
N PRO A 270 -3.66 -2.38 -5.47
CA PRO A 270 -3.41 -0.94 -5.42
C PRO A 270 -4.58 -0.16 -6.02
N GLU A 271 -4.96 0.91 -5.32
CA GLU A 271 -6.11 1.77 -5.59
C GLU A 271 -7.47 1.06 -5.77
N ARG A 272 -7.55 -0.25 -5.51
CA ARG A 272 -8.72 -1.10 -5.81
C ARG A 272 -9.05 -1.13 -7.31
N GLY A 273 -8.02 -1.16 -8.15
CA GLY A 273 -8.17 -1.20 -9.61
C GLY A 273 -8.79 0.07 -10.18
N LYS A 274 -8.38 1.23 -9.66
CA LYS A 274 -8.87 2.56 -10.08
C LYS A 274 -7.73 3.50 -10.49
N ILE A 275 -6.58 2.93 -10.84
CA ILE A 275 -5.39 3.65 -11.22
C ILE A 275 -5.66 4.44 -12.49
N LYS A 276 -5.29 5.72 -12.51
CA LYS A 276 -5.52 6.62 -13.65
C LYS A 276 -4.32 6.66 -14.58
N PHE A 277 -4.24 5.71 -15.50
CA PHE A 277 -3.21 5.69 -16.53
C PHE A 277 -3.42 6.78 -17.59
N SER A 278 -2.37 7.55 -17.88
CA SER A 278 -2.33 8.48 -19.01
C SER A 278 -1.01 8.32 -19.77
N PRO A 279 -1.03 7.91 -21.05
CA PRO A 279 -2.20 7.50 -21.83
C PRO A 279 -2.79 6.16 -21.36
N ARG A 280 -4.10 5.97 -21.55
CA ARG A 280 -4.85 4.79 -21.08
C ARG A 280 -4.29 3.45 -21.58
N VAL A 281 -3.62 3.41 -22.73
CA VAL A 281 -3.04 2.19 -23.31
C VAL A 281 -2.09 1.46 -22.34
N TRP A 282 -1.49 2.18 -21.39
CA TRP A 282 -0.61 1.57 -20.39
C TRP A 282 -1.33 0.69 -19.37
N ASP A 283 -2.63 0.93 -19.11
CA ASP A 283 -3.44 0.03 -18.28
C ASP A 283 -3.47 -1.38 -18.88
N TYR A 284 -3.59 -1.48 -20.21
CA TYR A 284 -3.60 -2.75 -20.94
C TYR A 284 -2.20 -3.35 -21.07
N ARG A 285 -1.20 -2.55 -21.44
CA ARG A 285 0.21 -3.04 -21.55
C ARG A 285 0.72 -3.62 -20.24
N LEU A 286 0.40 -3.00 -19.11
CA LEU A 286 0.78 -3.53 -17.81
C LEU A 286 -0.11 -4.72 -17.42
N GLY A 287 -1.37 -4.73 -17.86
CA GLY A 287 -2.26 -5.88 -17.76
C GLY A 287 -1.67 -7.12 -18.42
N GLU A 288 -1.09 -7.02 -19.62
CA GLU A 288 -0.45 -8.13 -20.35
C GLU A 288 0.65 -8.84 -19.55
N LEU A 289 1.31 -8.13 -18.62
CA LEU A 289 2.37 -8.69 -17.79
C LEU A 289 1.83 -9.66 -16.73
N TRP A 290 0.56 -9.53 -16.36
CA TRP A 290 -0.07 -10.35 -15.32
C TRP A 290 -0.95 -11.44 -15.94
N GLN A 291 -0.39 -12.64 -16.06
CA GLN A 291 -1.19 -13.83 -16.34
C GLN A 291 -1.93 -14.26 -15.06
N LEU A 292 -3.27 -14.21 -15.10
CA LEU A 292 -4.08 -14.78 -14.02
C LEU A 292 -4.00 -16.32 -14.08
N PRO A 293 -4.17 -17.01 -12.94
CA PRO A 293 -4.31 -18.47 -12.95
C PRO A 293 -5.41 -18.88 -13.93
N SER A 294 -5.12 -19.84 -14.79
CA SER A 294 -6.12 -20.45 -15.69
C SER A 294 -7.20 -21.07 -14.80
N ASP A 295 -8.43 -20.59 -14.94
CA ASP A 295 -9.64 -20.89 -14.16
C ASP A 295 -9.54 -21.98 -13.08
N ILE A 296 -9.95 -21.59 -11.88
CA ILE A 296 -10.61 -22.46 -10.91
C ILE A 296 -11.95 -22.89 -11.55
N ASN A 297 -11.89 -23.79 -12.52
CA ASN A 297 -13.04 -24.55 -12.97
C ASN A 297 -13.22 -25.72 -12.01
N ASN A 298 -14.06 -25.49 -10.98
CA ASN A 298 -15.07 -26.43 -10.49
C ASN A 298 -15.96 -25.74 -9.45
#